data_AF-A0A351UJ51-F1
#
_entry.id   AF-A0A351UJ51-F1
#
_cell.length_a   1.000
_cell.length_b   1.000
_cell.length_c   1.000
_cell.angle_alpha   90.00
_cell.angle_beta   90.00
_cell.angle_gamma   90.00
#
_symmetry.space_group_name_H-M   'P 1'
#
loop_
_entity.id
_entity.type
_entity.pdbx_description
1 polymer ?
#
loop_
_entity_poly.entity_id
_entity_poly.type
_entity_poly.pdbx_seq_one_letter_code
_entity_poly.pdbx_strand_id
1 'polypeptide(L)'
;MVRRRGIAMVVVNMMILFLVPFILYILLTSRGHLKSSLKEKQLKVSGSLASNILVDFMRQFSQNYYEGHYDADSLNRNPAFYAAGFSEVNAEADAQNHRLFIRATGKYGRDQDSPLADKNLYGAVQFISDLTDYGTLINGTFTISADNVVYYGKWWITGNLAISGDNVTFMGGPLIVGGNLSVTGSNARINGDLYYSGSLTGSPAVTGTKYNFYPSDMVYPSIKSTYYKVNYNYKAAVDRTLRFNAHPSSSTFSIIGTTITVPVAEAGMVIYGENVNLTLYGTVRGRVTVVTSNTSGSKGKITMGLSNQDADLLYYDPLTGGTTTSAVSGNSFAALPSNGLTLQGKTTSPAADLTLCGVFFDSSANNITATGGSSKKMYLYGTRNKPVSTSFGTSIYTYDTWLNSFPPPGLPERPVLVTWHIK
;
A
#
# COMPACT_ATOMS: atom_id res chain seq x y z
N MET A 1 -9.36 -38.09 -92.82
CA MET A 1 -9.17 -37.39 -91.52
C MET A 1 -7.91 -37.91 -90.85
N VAL A 2 -6.80 -37.18 -90.98
CA VAL A 2 -5.50 -37.58 -90.39
C VAL A 2 -5.49 -37.17 -88.91
N ARG A 3 -5.46 -38.14 -88.00
CA ARG A 3 -5.33 -37.91 -86.55
C ARG A 3 -3.98 -37.24 -86.27
N ARG A 4 -3.99 -35.94 -85.95
CA ARG A 4 -2.81 -35.20 -85.45
C ARG A 4 -2.44 -35.69 -84.04
N ARG A 5 -1.68 -36.78 -83.95
CA ARG A 5 -1.22 -37.40 -82.68
C ARG A 5 -0.12 -36.59 -81.94
N GLY A 6 0.38 -35.49 -82.50
CA GLY A 6 1.47 -34.68 -81.91
C GLY A 6 1.04 -33.47 -81.08
N ILE A 7 -0.15 -32.90 -81.30
CA ILE A 7 -0.59 -31.67 -80.59
C ILE A 7 -0.89 -31.94 -79.11
N ALA A 8 -1.46 -33.11 -78.80
CA ALA A 8 -1.75 -33.51 -77.43
C ALA A 8 -0.47 -33.60 -76.57
N MET A 9 0.64 -34.06 -77.15
CA MET A 9 1.92 -34.19 -76.43
C MET A 9 2.55 -32.81 -76.12
N VAL A 10 2.40 -31.84 -77.03
CA VAL A 10 2.86 -30.45 -76.82
C VAL A 10 2.04 -29.75 -75.74
N VAL A 11 0.71 -29.94 -75.74
CA VAL A 11 -0.18 -29.38 -74.70
C VAL A 11 0.09 -30.01 -73.33
N VAL A 12 0.32 -31.33 -73.27
CA VAL A 12 0.70 -32.03 -72.03
C VAL A 12 2.05 -31.55 -71.52
N ASN A 13 3.05 -31.37 -72.39
CA ASN A 13 4.35 -30.84 -72.00
C ASN A 13 4.27 -29.38 -71.51
N MET A 14 3.51 -28.49 -72.17
CA MET A 14 3.26 -27.14 -71.65
C MET A 14 2.53 -27.18 -70.30
N MET A 15 1.50 -28.02 -70.16
CA MET A 15 0.80 -28.19 -68.89
C MET A 15 1.76 -28.65 -67.79
N ILE A 16 2.64 -29.63 -68.03
CA ILE A 16 3.64 -30.09 -67.06
C ILE A 16 4.62 -28.97 -66.69
N LEU A 17 5.06 -28.17 -67.66
CA LEU A 17 6.01 -27.07 -67.47
C LEU A 17 5.46 -25.95 -66.57
N PHE A 18 4.14 -25.76 -66.52
CA PHE A 18 3.50 -24.79 -65.64
C PHE A 18 2.93 -25.41 -64.35
N LEU A 19 2.31 -26.60 -64.42
CA LEU A 19 1.69 -27.25 -63.26
C LEU A 19 2.71 -27.77 -62.26
N VAL A 20 3.82 -28.38 -62.70
CA VAL A 20 4.79 -28.96 -61.77
C VAL A 20 5.47 -27.87 -60.94
N PRO A 21 6.01 -26.77 -61.51
CA PRO A 21 6.54 -25.66 -60.71
C PRO A 21 5.49 -25.00 -59.82
N PHE A 22 4.24 -24.88 -60.28
CA PHE A 22 3.15 -24.30 -59.49
C PHE A 22 2.77 -25.17 -58.28
N ILE A 23 2.62 -26.49 -58.46
CA ILE A 23 2.35 -27.43 -57.37
C ILE A 23 3.52 -27.46 -56.38
N LEU A 24 4.77 -27.47 -56.88
CA LEU A 24 5.96 -27.39 -56.01
C LEU A 24 6.01 -26.09 -55.21
N TYR A 25 5.70 -24.95 -55.85
CA TYR A 25 5.63 -23.65 -55.20
C TYR A 25 4.56 -23.62 -54.12
N ILE A 26 3.36 -24.14 -54.39
CA ILE A 26 2.29 -24.27 -53.39
C ILE A 26 2.73 -25.15 -52.23
N LEU A 27 3.29 -26.34 -52.50
CA LEU A 27 3.75 -27.26 -51.44
C LEU A 27 4.82 -26.63 -50.54
N LEU A 28 5.79 -25.93 -51.12
CA LEU A 28 6.85 -25.24 -50.37
C LEU A 28 6.27 -24.09 -49.53
N THR A 29 5.39 -23.29 -50.13
CA THR A 29 4.78 -22.12 -49.48
C THR A 29 3.81 -22.54 -48.38
N SER A 30 2.94 -23.52 -48.63
CA SER A 30 2.05 -24.12 -47.63
C SER A 30 2.81 -24.76 -46.48
N ARG A 31 3.94 -25.45 -46.74
CA ARG A 31 4.79 -25.98 -45.67
C ARG A 31 5.41 -24.86 -44.82
N GLY A 32 5.80 -23.75 -45.45
CA GLY A 32 6.26 -22.54 -44.77
C GLY A 32 5.19 -21.94 -43.86
N HIS A 33 3.98 -21.75 -44.38
CA HIS A 33 2.85 -21.23 -43.61
C HIS A 33 2.44 -22.15 -42.46
N LEU A 34 2.41 -23.47 -42.68
CA LEU A 34 2.11 -24.45 -41.62
C LEU A 34 3.14 -24.41 -40.50
N LYS A 35 4.44 -24.35 -40.83
CA LYS A 35 5.50 -24.22 -39.81
C LYS A 35 5.37 -22.91 -39.03
N SER A 36 5.12 -21.80 -39.71
CA SER A 36 4.92 -20.49 -39.07
C SER A 36 3.72 -20.49 -38.14
N SER A 37 2.58 -21.01 -38.61
CA SER A 37 1.34 -21.11 -37.84
C SER A 37 1.50 -22.00 -36.60
N LEU A 38 2.21 -23.13 -36.73
CA LEU A 38 2.52 -23.98 -35.58
C LEU A 38 3.43 -23.26 -34.57
N LYS A 39 4.48 -22.59 -35.02
CA LYS A 39 5.38 -21.83 -34.14
C LYS A 39 4.65 -20.68 -33.43
N GLU A 40 3.78 -19.97 -34.14
CA GLU A 40 2.94 -18.92 -33.56
C GLU A 40 1.98 -19.48 -32.51
N LYS A 41 1.33 -20.61 -32.79
CA LYS A 41 0.48 -21.30 -31.81
C LYS A 41 1.29 -21.70 -30.56
N GLN A 42 2.48 -22.26 -30.74
CA GLN A 42 3.36 -22.65 -29.63
C GLN A 42 3.74 -21.45 -28.76
N LEU A 43 4.13 -20.33 -29.37
CA LEU A 43 4.48 -19.09 -28.67
C LEU A 43 3.28 -18.44 -27.97
N LYS A 44 2.07 -18.51 -28.56
CA LYS A 44 0.84 -18.03 -27.91
C LYS A 44 0.51 -18.85 -26.67
N VAL A 45 0.65 -20.17 -26.74
CA VAL A 45 0.40 -21.05 -25.59
C VAL A 45 1.43 -20.82 -24.50
N SER A 46 2.73 -20.74 -24.82
CA SER A 46 3.76 -20.44 -23.81
C SER A 46 3.56 -19.07 -23.17
N GLY A 47 3.20 -18.03 -23.95
CA GLY A 47 2.85 -16.72 -23.41
C GLY A 47 1.62 -16.75 -22.49
N SER A 48 0.59 -17.51 -22.85
CA SER A 48 -0.60 -17.69 -22.00
C SER A 48 -0.27 -18.39 -20.68
N LEU A 49 0.60 -19.40 -20.69
CA LEU A 49 1.03 -20.10 -19.49
C LEU A 49 1.81 -19.18 -18.53
N ALA A 50 2.71 -18.36 -19.07
CA ALA A 50 3.41 -17.35 -18.27
C ALA A 50 2.44 -16.31 -17.70
N SER A 51 1.44 -15.88 -18.48
CA SER A 51 0.44 -14.89 -18.05
C SER A 51 -0.42 -15.43 -16.90
N ASN A 52 -0.81 -16.70 -16.96
CA ASN A 52 -1.59 -17.34 -15.91
C ASN A 52 -0.87 -17.32 -14.54
N ILE A 53 0.45 -17.51 -14.52
CA ILE A 53 1.24 -17.38 -13.28
C ILE A 53 1.09 -15.97 -12.71
N LEU A 54 1.27 -14.94 -13.53
CA LEU A 54 1.22 -13.56 -13.05
C LEU A 54 -0.18 -13.17 -12.58
N VAL A 55 -1.23 -13.57 -13.31
CA VAL A 55 -2.62 -13.34 -12.88
C VAL A 55 -2.91 -14.02 -11.55
N ASP A 56 -2.36 -15.21 -11.32
CA ASP A 56 -2.53 -15.91 -10.04
C ASP A 56 -1.81 -15.20 -8.88
N PHE A 57 -0.64 -14.59 -9.11
CA PHE A 57 0.00 -13.71 -8.12
C PHE A 57 -0.88 -12.49 -7.82
N MET A 58 -1.41 -11.80 -8.84
CA MET A 58 -2.29 -10.66 -8.64
C MET A 58 -3.55 -11.05 -7.85
N ARG A 59 -4.09 -12.24 -8.13
CA ARG A 59 -5.21 -12.82 -7.39
C ARG A 59 -4.82 -13.09 -5.93
N GLN A 60 -3.68 -13.70 -5.66
CA GLN A 60 -3.19 -13.93 -4.30
C GLN A 60 -3.02 -12.60 -3.53
N PHE A 61 -2.33 -11.62 -4.13
CA PHE A 61 -2.05 -10.33 -3.49
C PHE A 61 -3.31 -9.49 -3.25
N SER A 62 -4.33 -9.61 -4.12
CA SER A 62 -5.61 -8.92 -3.93
C SER A 62 -6.49 -9.56 -2.85
N GLN A 63 -6.27 -10.84 -2.51
CA GLN A 63 -7.04 -11.55 -1.48
C GLN A 63 -6.51 -11.33 -0.06
N ASN A 64 -5.21 -11.12 0.11
CA ASN A 64 -4.62 -10.90 1.44
C ASN A 64 -3.56 -9.79 1.44
N TYR A 65 -3.85 -8.70 2.16
CA TYR A 65 -2.98 -7.52 2.27
C TYR A 65 -1.89 -7.62 3.35
N TYR A 66 -1.79 -8.73 4.09
CA TYR A 66 -0.86 -8.88 5.22
C TYR A 66 0.18 -9.97 5.05
N GLU A 67 -0.09 -11.00 4.26
CA GLU A 67 0.69 -12.25 4.29
C GLU A 67 1.47 -12.47 2.99
N GLY A 68 2.73 -12.88 3.15
CA GLY A 68 3.46 -13.63 2.13
C GLY A 68 3.83 -12.87 0.86
N HIS A 69 3.90 -11.53 0.91
CA HIS A 69 4.30 -10.76 -0.28
C HIS A 69 5.80 -10.87 -0.57
N TYR A 70 6.59 -11.18 0.45
CA TYR A 70 8.06 -11.22 0.39
C TYR A 70 8.66 -12.55 0.87
N ASP A 71 7.83 -13.50 1.31
CA ASP A 71 8.29 -14.79 1.82
C ASP A 71 8.39 -15.82 0.69
N ALA A 72 9.56 -16.41 0.53
CA ALA A 72 9.87 -17.36 -0.53
C ALA A 72 8.92 -18.56 -0.54
N ASP A 73 8.54 -19.08 0.64
CA ASP A 73 7.66 -20.24 0.74
C ASP A 73 6.25 -19.92 0.26
N SER A 74 5.74 -18.72 0.60
CA SER A 74 4.43 -18.25 0.17
C SER A 74 4.34 -17.84 -1.31
N LEU A 75 5.48 -17.49 -1.90
CA LEU A 75 5.63 -17.15 -3.32
C LEU A 75 5.95 -18.37 -4.18
N ASN A 76 6.36 -19.48 -3.57
CA ASN A 76 6.68 -20.69 -4.28
C ASN A 76 5.44 -21.26 -4.99
N ARG A 77 5.63 -21.71 -6.21
CA ARG A 77 4.58 -22.33 -7.02
C ARG A 77 5.06 -23.68 -7.53
N ASN A 78 4.22 -24.68 -7.31
CA ASN A 78 4.39 -25.95 -8.00
C ASN A 78 4.19 -25.71 -9.51
N PRO A 79 5.06 -26.27 -10.37
CA PRO A 79 4.88 -26.16 -11.81
C PRO A 79 3.51 -26.71 -12.20
N ALA A 80 2.69 -25.88 -12.85
CA ALA A 80 1.39 -26.31 -13.31
C ALA A 80 1.55 -27.21 -14.54
N PHE A 81 1.18 -28.49 -14.40
CA PHE A 81 1.19 -29.45 -15.49
C PHE A 81 -0.07 -29.28 -16.32
N TYR A 82 0.05 -28.69 -17.51
CA TYR A 82 -1.01 -28.74 -18.51
C TYR A 82 -0.69 -29.84 -19.52
N ALA A 83 -1.73 -30.46 -20.10
CA ALA A 83 -1.60 -31.51 -21.12
C ALA A 83 -0.80 -31.09 -22.39
N ALA A 84 -0.36 -29.82 -22.49
CA ALA A 84 0.41 -29.26 -23.59
C ALA A 84 1.56 -28.32 -23.19
N GLY A 85 1.95 -28.22 -21.90
CA GLY A 85 3.06 -27.34 -21.48
C GLY A 85 3.28 -27.21 -19.98
N PHE A 86 4.33 -26.47 -19.62
CA PHE A 86 4.83 -26.25 -18.26
C PHE A 86 4.95 -24.76 -17.95
N SER A 87 5.01 -24.41 -16.68
CA SER A 87 5.18 -23.04 -16.24
C SER A 87 6.06 -22.98 -15.00
N GLU A 88 7.02 -22.06 -14.95
CA GLU A 88 7.93 -21.84 -13.83
C GLU A 88 7.95 -20.36 -13.43
N VAL A 89 8.25 -20.08 -12.16
CA VAL A 89 8.37 -18.73 -11.64
C VAL A 89 9.68 -18.59 -10.87
N ASN A 90 10.34 -17.44 -11.04
CA ASN A 90 11.35 -16.96 -10.12
C ASN A 90 10.90 -15.60 -9.58
N ALA A 91 10.91 -15.43 -8.26
CA ALA A 91 10.51 -14.21 -7.59
C ALA A 91 11.65 -13.69 -6.70
N GLU A 92 11.98 -12.41 -6.82
CA GLU A 92 12.99 -11.73 -6.02
C GLU A 92 12.30 -10.61 -5.22
N ALA A 93 12.35 -10.73 -3.89
CA ALA A 93 11.70 -9.82 -2.97
C ALA A 93 12.67 -8.78 -2.43
N ASP A 94 12.28 -7.51 -2.53
CA ASP A 94 12.91 -6.37 -1.86
C ASP A 94 11.95 -5.82 -0.81
N ALA A 95 11.98 -6.43 0.38
CA ALA A 95 11.11 -6.07 1.49
C ALA A 95 11.40 -4.69 2.10
N GLN A 96 12.57 -4.09 1.80
CA GLN A 96 12.88 -2.73 2.28
C GLN A 96 12.19 -1.67 1.43
N ASN A 97 12.18 -1.87 0.10
CA ASN A 97 11.52 -0.96 -0.84
C ASN A 97 10.08 -1.37 -1.18
N HIS A 98 9.55 -2.41 -0.52
CA HIS A 98 8.21 -2.94 -0.71
C HIS A 98 7.93 -3.34 -2.16
N ARG A 99 8.90 -4.05 -2.77
CA ARG A 99 8.86 -4.45 -4.18
C ARG A 99 9.05 -5.95 -4.34
N LEU A 100 8.37 -6.49 -5.33
CA LEU A 100 8.53 -7.87 -5.77
C LEU A 100 8.75 -7.91 -7.27
N PHE A 101 9.86 -8.51 -7.67
CA PHE A 101 10.18 -8.77 -9.07
C PHE A 101 9.81 -10.20 -9.40
N ILE A 102 8.96 -10.39 -10.41
CA ILE A 102 8.46 -11.69 -10.83
C ILE A 102 8.91 -11.95 -12.25
N ARG A 103 9.59 -13.07 -12.45
CA ARG A 103 9.86 -13.66 -13.76
C ARG A 103 9.01 -14.92 -13.90
N ALA A 104 7.99 -14.85 -14.73
CA ALA A 104 7.16 -16.00 -15.09
C ALA A 104 7.60 -16.55 -16.46
N THR A 105 7.85 -17.84 -16.54
CA THR A 105 8.27 -18.50 -17.78
C THR A 105 7.27 -19.59 -18.14
N GLY A 106 6.71 -19.49 -19.32
CA GLY A 106 5.83 -20.51 -19.89
C GLY A 106 6.59 -21.31 -20.95
N LYS A 107 6.43 -22.63 -20.93
CA LYS A 107 7.12 -23.58 -21.80
C LYS A 107 6.08 -24.46 -22.51
N TYR A 108 6.17 -24.59 -23.82
CA TYR A 108 5.33 -25.47 -24.62
C TYR A 108 6.13 -26.71 -25.03
N GLY A 109 5.63 -27.91 -24.72
CA GLY A 109 6.33 -29.16 -25.02
C GLY A 109 5.86 -30.31 -24.12
N ARG A 110 6.31 -31.53 -24.43
CA ARG A 110 6.11 -32.71 -23.57
C ARG A 110 7.19 -32.88 -22.51
N ASP A 111 8.32 -32.20 -22.70
CA ASP A 111 9.47 -32.20 -21.81
C ASP A 111 9.74 -30.76 -21.36
N GLN A 112 9.93 -30.56 -20.05
CA GLN A 112 10.19 -29.26 -19.44
C GLN A 112 11.63 -28.80 -19.69
N ASP A 113 12.57 -29.75 -19.76
CA ASP A 113 13.99 -29.48 -19.93
C ASP A 113 14.35 -29.22 -21.40
N SER A 114 13.48 -29.63 -22.32
CA SER A 114 13.61 -29.42 -23.77
C SER A 114 12.29 -28.94 -24.40
N PRO A 115 11.84 -27.70 -24.11
CA PRO A 115 10.60 -27.18 -24.66
C PRO A 115 10.72 -26.86 -26.15
N LEU A 116 9.63 -27.02 -26.88
CA LEU A 116 9.54 -26.65 -28.30
C LEU A 116 9.44 -25.12 -28.49
N ALA A 117 8.93 -24.42 -27.49
CA ALA A 117 8.91 -22.96 -27.42
C ALA A 117 8.82 -22.49 -25.96
N ASP A 118 9.46 -21.38 -25.63
CA ASP A 118 9.41 -20.73 -24.33
C ASP A 118 9.08 -19.24 -24.46
N LYS A 119 8.49 -18.67 -23.42
CA LYS A 119 8.24 -17.22 -23.30
C LYS A 119 8.42 -16.76 -21.87
N ASN A 120 9.06 -15.61 -21.72
CA ASN A 120 9.32 -14.99 -20.43
C ASN A 120 8.48 -13.72 -20.27
N LEU A 121 7.82 -13.58 -19.13
CA LEU A 121 7.13 -12.39 -18.69
C LEU A 121 7.82 -11.85 -17.44
N TYR A 122 7.99 -10.53 -17.41
CA TYR A 122 8.57 -9.82 -16.29
C TYR A 122 7.53 -8.85 -15.73
N GLY A 123 7.31 -8.92 -14.43
CA GLY A 123 6.46 -8.00 -13.68
C GLY A 123 7.21 -7.44 -12.48
N ALA A 124 6.95 -6.17 -12.17
CA ALA A 124 7.32 -5.60 -10.88
C ALA A 124 6.06 -5.10 -10.18
N VAL A 125 5.87 -5.56 -8.94
CA VAL A 125 4.77 -5.15 -8.07
C VAL A 125 5.36 -4.32 -6.95
N GLN A 126 4.79 -3.15 -6.71
CA GLN A 126 5.08 -2.35 -5.53
C GLN A 126 3.90 -2.44 -4.59
N PHE A 127 4.16 -2.75 -3.33
CA PHE A 127 3.13 -2.82 -2.31
C PHE A 127 3.11 -1.51 -1.54
N ILE A 128 1.92 -0.92 -1.39
CA ILE A 128 1.75 0.37 -0.73
C ILE A 128 0.63 0.23 0.29
N SER A 129 0.86 0.73 1.50
CA SER A 129 -0.18 0.81 2.51
C SER A 129 -1.02 2.06 2.33
N ASP A 130 -2.35 1.92 2.29
CA ASP A 130 -3.25 3.07 2.33
C ASP A 130 -3.02 3.93 3.57
N LEU A 131 -2.56 3.31 4.68
CA LEU A 131 -2.30 4.01 5.93
C LEU A 131 -1.08 4.93 5.85
N THR A 132 -0.23 4.76 4.85
CA THR A 132 0.94 5.62 4.62
C THR A 132 0.78 6.52 3.39
N ASP A 133 -0.07 6.15 2.43
CA ASP A 133 -0.29 6.95 1.20
C ASP A 133 -1.29 8.11 1.38
N TYR A 134 -2.28 7.94 2.27
CA TYR A 134 -3.27 8.97 2.57
C TYR A 134 -2.90 9.76 3.83
N GLY A 135 -2.82 11.08 3.71
CA GLY A 135 -2.59 11.97 4.85
C GLY A 135 -3.76 11.96 5.84
N THR A 136 -4.98 11.77 5.34
CA THR A 136 -6.16 11.53 6.18
C THR A 136 -7.14 10.60 5.49
N LEU A 137 -7.65 9.63 6.28
CA LEU A 137 -8.47 8.52 5.81
C LEU A 137 -9.69 8.31 6.71
N ILE A 138 -10.86 8.83 6.37
CA ILE A 138 -12.05 8.78 7.25
C ILE A 138 -13.04 7.70 6.79
N ASN A 139 -13.41 6.79 7.71
CA ASN A 139 -14.50 5.84 7.46
C ASN A 139 -15.84 6.44 7.93
N GLY A 140 -16.61 6.99 7.00
CA GLY A 140 -17.93 7.56 7.25
C GLY A 140 -18.00 9.04 6.90
N THR A 141 -19.03 9.70 7.43
CA THR A 141 -19.28 11.12 7.19
C THR A 141 -18.35 12.00 8.03
N PHE A 142 -17.87 13.10 7.45
CA PHE A 142 -17.02 14.05 8.13
C PHE A 142 -17.44 15.50 7.88
N THR A 143 -17.27 16.35 8.90
CA THR A 143 -17.55 17.79 8.82
C THR A 143 -16.31 18.58 9.24
N ILE A 144 -15.90 19.53 8.40
CA ILE A 144 -14.85 20.50 8.67
C ILE A 144 -15.53 21.84 8.98
N SER A 145 -15.53 22.22 10.26
CA SER A 145 -16.13 23.47 10.74
C SER A 145 -15.11 24.53 11.16
N ALA A 146 -13.82 24.21 11.12
CA ALA A 146 -12.75 25.12 11.52
C ALA A 146 -12.30 26.00 10.35
N ASP A 147 -12.00 27.26 10.65
CA ASP A 147 -11.54 28.24 9.67
C ASP A 147 -10.01 28.22 9.54
N ASN A 148 -9.50 28.66 8.38
CA ASN A 148 -8.08 28.84 8.08
C ASN A 148 -7.24 27.55 8.23
N VAL A 149 -7.81 26.41 7.83
CA VAL A 149 -7.15 25.11 7.93
C VAL A 149 -6.52 24.71 6.61
N VAL A 150 -5.26 24.28 6.66
CA VAL A 150 -4.56 23.67 5.53
C VAL A 150 -4.32 22.20 5.84
N TYR A 151 -4.80 21.32 4.97
CA TYR A 151 -4.58 19.88 5.05
C TYR A 151 -3.59 19.45 3.99
N TYR A 152 -2.62 18.61 4.36
CA TYR A 152 -1.61 18.09 3.45
C TYR A 152 -1.87 16.61 3.12
N GLY A 153 -1.40 16.20 1.94
CA GLY A 153 -1.46 14.82 1.46
C GLY A 153 -2.79 14.44 0.80
N LYS A 154 -2.90 13.18 0.37
CA LYS A 154 -4.14 12.64 -0.21
C LYS A 154 -5.21 12.47 0.86
N TRP A 155 -6.46 12.72 0.50
CA TRP A 155 -7.60 12.56 1.39
C TRP A 155 -8.59 11.56 0.84
N TRP A 156 -9.03 10.65 1.70
CA TRP A 156 -10.08 9.71 1.37
C TRP A 156 -11.11 9.62 2.48
N ILE A 157 -12.38 9.84 2.12
CA ILE A 157 -13.54 9.79 3.00
C ILE A 157 -14.55 8.84 2.37
N THR A 158 -15.01 7.82 3.08
CA THR A 158 -15.97 6.83 2.52
C THR A 158 -17.42 7.34 2.51
N GLY A 159 -17.75 8.33 3.36
CA GLY A 159 -19.09 8.92 3.45
C GLY A 159 -19.18 10.33 2.87
N ASN A 160 -20.13 11.12 3.40
CA ASN A 160 -20.32 12.51 3.00
C ASN A 160 -19.20 13.40 3.58
N LEU A 161 -18.84 14.47 2.88
CA LEU A 161 -17.97 15.52 3.39
C LEU A 161 -18.72 16.86 3.40
N ALA A 162 -18.80 17.49 4.58
CA ALA A 162 -19.28 18.87 4.72
C ALA A 162 -18.12 19.81 5.08
N ILE A 163 -17.97 20.91 4.35
CA ILE A 163 -16.98 21.96 4.60
C ILE A 163 -17.75 23.25 4.89
N SER A 164 -17.89 23.57 6.17
CA SER A 164 -18.56 24.78 6.63
C SER A 164 -17.60 25.86 7.11
N GLY A 165 -16.36 25.52 7.44
CA GLY A 165 -15.34 26.49 7.81
C GLY A 165 -14.81 27.28 6.60
N ASP A 166 -14.39 28.51 6.85
CA ASP A 166 -13.83 29.43 5.86
C ASP A 166 -12.33 29.16 5.61
N ASN A 167 -11.83 29.46 4.42
CA ASN A 167 -10.42 29.33 4.03
C ASN A 167 -9.83 27.92 4.22
N VAL A 168 -10.64 26.87 4.03
CA VAL A 168 -10.18 25.47 4.08
C VAL A 168 -9.44 25.11 2.80
N THR A 169 -8.19 24.70 2.89
CA THR A 169 -7.36 24.32 1.75
C THR A 169 -6.87 22.87 1.86
N PHE A 170 -7.07 22.07 0.82
CA PHE A 170 -6.44 20.77 0.65
C PHE A 170 -5.22 20.92 -0.27
N MET A 171 -4.05 20.54 0.20
CA MET A 171 -2.76 20.62 -0.50
C MET A 171 -2.13 19.23 -0.66
N GLY A 172 -1.64 18.91 -1.85
CA GLY A 172 -0.73 17.79 -2.02
C GLY A 172 -1.38 16.42 -2.28
N GLY A 173 -2.55 16.39 -2.92
CA GLY A 173 -3.13 15.13 -3.40
C GLY A 173 -4.59 15.27 -3.81
N PRO A 174 -5.18 14.20 -4.38
CA PRO A 174 -6.60 14.15 -4.64
C PRO A 174 -7.41 14.17 -3.33
N LEU A 175 -8.60 14.78 -3.40
CA LEU A 175 -9.66 14.64 -2.41
C LEU A 175 -10.68 13.65 -2.95
N ILE A 176 -10.87 12.52 -2.25
CA ILE A 176 -11.78 11.45 -2.65
C ILE A 176 -12.90 11.31 -1.63
N VAL A 177 -14.14 11.45 -2.08
CA VAL A 177 -15.35 11.46 -1.25
C VAL A 177 -16.35 10.40 -1.74
N GLY A 178 -16.65 9.41 -0.92
CA GLY A 178 -17.59 8.33 -1.27
C GLY A 178 -19.06 8.74 -1.29
N GLY A 179 -19.39 9.89 -0.74
CA GLY A 179 -20.75 10.44 -0.71
C GLY A 179 -20.90 11.82 -1.34
N ASN A 180 -21.81 12.60 -0.78
CA ASN A 180 -22.04 13.99 -1.16
C ASN A 180 -20.91 14.88 -0.62
N LEU A 181 -20.50 15.88 -1.41
CA LEU A 181 -19.60 16.95 -0.99
C LEU A 181 -20.40 18.26 -0.87
N SER A 182 -20.53 18.79 0.34
CA SER A 182 -21.21 20.06 0.60
C SER A 182 -20.23 21.11 1.07
N VAL A 183 -20.12 22.21 0.33
CA VAL A 183 -19.25 23.33 0.64
C VAL A 183 -20.08 24.57 0.88
N THR A 184 -20.19 24.98 2.14
CA THR A 184 -20.88 26.21 2.56
C THR A 184 -19.92 27.28 3.07
N GLY A 185 -18.71 26.88 3.48
CA GLY A 185 -17.65 27.81 3.86
C GLY A 185 -17.09 28.57 2.66
N SER A 186 -16.62 29.79 2.93
CA SER A 186 -16.03 30.68 1.95
C SER A 186 -14.60 30.25 1.60
N ASN A 187 -14.20 30.41 0.33
CA ASN A 187 -12.82 30.18 -0.12
C ASN A 187 -12.27 28.77 0.19
N ALA A 188 -13.10 27.74 0.06
CA ALA A 188 -12.64 26.35 0.08
C ALA A 188 -11.85 26.02 -1.20
N ARG A 189 -10.63 25.51 -1.04
CA ARG A 189 -9.69 25.22 -2.15
C ARG A 189 -9.23 23.78 -2.12
N ILE A 190 -9.23 23.13 -3.27
CA ILE A 190 -8.72 21.78 -3.48
C ILE A 190 -7.61 21.88 -4.53
N ASN A 191 -6.35 21.86 -4.06
CA ASN A 191 -5.17 21.92 -4.91
C ASN A 191 -4.78 20.51 -5.36
N GLY A 192 -5.65 19.89 -6.15
CA GLY A 192 -5.53 18.52 -6.66
C GLY A 192 -6.79 18.10 -7.41
N ASP A 193 -6.88 16.82 -7.77
CA ASP A 193 -8.10 16.24 -8.34
C ASP A 193 -9.17 16.05 -7.26
N LEU A 194 -10.44 16.17 -7.66
CA LEU A 194 -11.60 15.94 -6.80
C LEU A 194 -12.40 14.75 -7.35
N TYR A 195 -12.58 13.71 -6.54
CA TYR A 195 -13.44 12.57 -6.81
C TYR A 195 -14.61 12.58 -5.82
N TYR A 196 -15.84 12.47 -6.32
CA TYR A 196 -17.04 12.35 -5.48
C TYR A 196 -18.07 11.43 -6.12
N SER A 197 -18.82 10.65 -5.33
CA SER A 197 -19.88 9.77 -5.87
C SER A 197 -21.27 10.42 -5.87
N GLY A 198 -21.49 11.41 -5.01
CA GLY A 198 -22.81 11.98 -4.74
C GLY A 198 -23.06 13.32 -5.43
N SER A 199 -23.83 14.19 -4.79
CA SER A 199 -23.98 15.57 -5.21
C SER A 199 -22.82 16.44 -4.73
N LEU A 200 -22.44 17.42 -5.54
CA LEU A 200 -21.57 18.53 -5.15
C LEU A 200 -22.45 19.77 -4.96
N THR A 201 -22.54 20.28 -3.73
CA THR A 201 -23.19 21.56 -3.42
C THR A 201 -22.14 22.61 -3.05
N GLY A 202 -22.37 23.86 -3.49
CA GLY A 202 -21.38 24.93 -3.41
C GLY A 202 -20.36 24.89 -4.55
N SER A 203 -19.36 25.76 -4.46
CA SER A 203 -18.38 25.98 -5.54
C SER A 203 -16.96 26.05 -4.99
N PRO A 204 -16.38 24.94 -4.50
CA PRO A 204 -14.97 24.93 -4.13
C PRO A 204 -14.11 25.21 -5.37
N ALA A 205 -13.03 25.98 -5.16
CA ALA A 205 -12.02 26.18 -6.18
C ALA A 205 -11.18 24.90 -6.29
N VAL A 206 -11.15 24.28 -7.46
CA VAL A 206 -10.39 23.04 -7.71
C VAL A 206 -9.35 23.34 -8.78
N THR A 207 -8.07 23.13 -8.47
CA THR A 207 -6.96 23.35 -9.43
C THR A 207 -6.78 22.17 -10.39
N GLY A 208 -7.10 20.95 -9.95
CA GLY A 208 -7.10 19.75 -10.79
C GLY A 208 -8.44 19.50 -11.48
N THR A 209 -8.73 18.24 -11.78
CA THR A 209 -9.95 17.82 -12.47
C THR A 209 -11.02 17.35 -11.48
N LYS A 210 -12.28 17.62 -11.79
CA LYS A 210 -13.45 17.14 -11.03
C LYS A 210 -14.02 15.90 -11.69
N TYR A 211 -14.16 14.82 -10.92
CA TYR A 211 -14.73 13.54 -11.34
C TYR A 211 -15.92 13.20 -10.45
N ASN A 212 -17.11 13.08 -11.05
CA ASN A 212 -18.27 12.51 -10.38
C ASN A 212 -18.22 10.97 -10.48
N PHE A 213 -17.19 10.41 -9.86
CA PHE A 213 -16.87 9.00 -9.86
C PHE A 213 -16.12 8.66 -8.58
N TYR A 214 -16.54 7.57 -7.93
CA TYR A 214 -15.82 6.99 -6.81
C TYR A 214 -15.21 5.65 -7.26
N PRO A 215 -13.88 5.48 -7.16
CA PRO A 215 -13.24 4.25 -7.60
C PRO A 215 -13.76 3.03 -6.81
N SER A 216 -14.16 1.99 -7.55
CA SER A 216 -14.84 0.81 -6.98
C SER A 216 -13.94 -0.11 -6.16
N ASP A 217 -12.62 0.05 -6.30
CA ASP A 217 -11.57 -0.69 -5.59
C ASP A 217 -11.18 -0.06 -4.25
N MET A 218 -11.79 1.08 -3.88
CA MET A 218 -11.56 1.75 -2.60
C MET A 218 -12.23 1.02 -1.43
N VAL A 219 -11.56 0.00 -0.87
CA VAL A 219 -12.01 -0.76 0.29
C VAL A 219 -11.37 -0.25 1.58
N TYR A 220 -12.14 0.23 2.56
CA TYR A 220 -11.51 0.80 3.77
C TYR A 220 -10.59 -0.22 4.49
N PRO A 221 -9.35 0.13 4.87
CA PRO A 221 -8.43 -0.78 5.54
C PRO A 221 -9.00 -1.30 6.86
N SER A 222 -8.71 -2.57 7.16
CA SER A 222 -9.03 -3.19 8.45
C SER A 222 -7.80 -3.80 9.10
N ILE A 223 -7.68 -3.63 10.41
CA ILE A 223 -6.57 -4.16 11.21
C ILE A 223 -6.88 -5.60 11.61
N LYS A 224 -6.07 -6.56 11.14
CA LYS A 224 -6.25 -7.99 11.44
C LYS A 224 -5.54 -8.35 12.74
N SER A 225 -6.25 -8.38 13.85
CA SER A 225 -5.67 -8.75 15.16
C SER A 225 -5.04 -10.15 15.17
N THR A 226 -5.56 -11.10 14.38
CA THR A 226 -5.02 -12.45 14.24
C THR A 226 -3.61 -12.46 13.64
N TYR A 227 -3.31 -11.55 12.70
CA TYR A 227 -1.98 -11.41 12.12
C TYR A 227 -0.96 -10.96 13.18
N TYR A 228 -1.28 -9.92 13.96
CA TYR A 228 -0.37 -9.40 14.98
C TYR A 228 -0.22 -10.32 16.19
N LYS A 229 -1.19 -11.20 16.46
CA LYS A 229 -1.10 -12.23 17.50
C LYS A 229 -0.01 -13.27 17.23
N VAL A 230 0.38 -13.47 15.97
CA VAL A 230 1.39 -14.47 15.59
C VAL A 230 2.67 -13.83 15.03
N ASN A 231 2.60 -12.62 14.49
CA ASN A 231 3.74 -11.90 13.89
C ASN A 231 4.25 -10.73 14.76
N TYR A 232 4.34 -10.92 16.07
CA TYR A 232 4.92 -9.91 16.98
C TYR A 232 6.39 -10.21 17.29
N ASN A 233 7.16 -9.16 17.55
CA ASN A 233 8.51 -9.27 18.09
C ASN A 233 8.51 -9.13 19.62
N TYR A 234 7.57 -8.35 20.17
CA TYR A 234 7.39 -8.20 21.60
C TYR A 234 5.90 -8.18 21.96
N LYS A 235 5.56 -8.86 23.06
CA LYS A 235 4.19 -8.94 23.56
C LYS A 235 4.07 -8.32 24.95
N ALA A 236 3.13 -7.39 25.12
CA ALA A 236 2.72 -6.88 26.41
C ALA A 236 1.42 -7.56 26.85
N ALA A 237 1.47 -8.25 27.99
CA ALA A 237 0.32 -8.94 28.60
C ALA A 237 -0.29 -8.18 29.80
N VAL A 238 0.32 -7.05 30.19
CA VAL A 238 -0.20 -6.13 31.20
C VAL A 238 -0.07 -4.69 30.71
N ASP A 239 -0.79 -3.77 31.33
CA ASP A 239 -0.70 -2.35 31.00
C ASP A 239 0.73 -1.85 31.23
N ARG A 240 1.30 -1.15 30.25
CA ARG A 240 2.70 -0.70 30.27
C ARG A 240 2.85 0.68 29.66
N THR A 241 3.87 1.38 30.16
CA THR A 241 4.40 2.57 29.53
C THR A 241 5.73 2.21 28.88
N LEU A 242 5.85 2.44 27.58
CA LEU A 242 7.04 2.20 26.77
C LEU A 242 7.67 3.54 26.40
N ARG A 243 8.96 3.68 26.69
CA ARG A 243 9.75 4.86 26.29
C ARG A 243 10.77 4.45 25.23
N PHE A 244 10.69 5.05 24.06
CA PHE A 244 11.71 4.88 23.02
C PHE A 244 12.92 5.77 23.32
N ASN A 245 14.11 5.17 23.33
CA ASN A 245 15.32 5.78 23.88
C ASN A 245 16.34 6.17 22.80
N ALA A 246 15.90 6.49 21.58
CA ALA A 246 16.83 6.74 20.49
C ALA A 246 17.79 7.90 20.68
N HIS A 247 17.42 8.87 21.52
CA HIS A 247 18.31 9.95 21.87
C HIS A 247 19.13 9.61 23.14
N PRO A 248 20.48 9.70 23.12
CA PRO A 248 21.31 10.19 22.00
C PRO A 248 21.71 9.13 20.95
N SER A 249 21.63 7.81 21.19
CA SER A 249 22.00 6.85 20.14
C SER A 249 21.53 5.39 20.31
N SER A 250 20.48 5.09 21.09
CA SER A 250 20.08 3.67 21.32
C SER A 250 18.91 3.21 20.42
N SER A 251 19.04 2.09 19.71
CA SER A 251 17.89 1.48 19.01
C SER A 251 17.07 0.62 19.96
N THR A 252 16.56 1.20 21.06
CA THR A 252 15.85 0.45 22.11
C THR A 252 14.61 1.18 22.62
N PHE A 253 13.73 0.43 23.29
CA PHE A 253 12.73 1.00 24.19
C PHE A 253 12.83 0.38 25.58
N SER A 254 12.51 1.16 26.62
CA SER A 254 12.45 0.71 27.99
C SER A 254 11.01 0.59 28.47
N ILE A 255 10.77 -0.37 29.35
CA ILE A 255 9.49 -0.51 30.05
C ILE A 255 9.59 0.28 31.36
N ILE A 256 8.86 1.39 31.44
CA ILE A 256 8.91 2.29 32.61
C ILE A 256 8.45 1.57 33.87
N GLY A 257 9.18 1.79 34.97
CA GLY A 257 8.98 1.09 36.24
C GLY A 257 9.70 -0.26 36.31
N THR A 258 10.51 -0.60 35.31
CA THR A 258 11.36 -1.81 35.30
C THR A 258 12.76 -1.49 34.79
N THR A 259 13.68 -2.45 34.91
CA THR A 259 15.04 -2.39 34.33
C THR A 259 15.10 -2.96 32.90
N ILE A 260 13.95 -3.40 32.34
CA ILE A 260 13.90 -4.09 31.06
C ILE A 260 14.01 -3.07 29.93
N THR A 261 14.99 -3.31 29.05
CA THR A 261 15.18 -2.59 27.80
C THR A 261 15.21 -3.60 26.67
N VAL A 262 14.47 -3.32 25.61
CA VAL A 262 14.29 -4.21 24.47
C VAL A 262 14.86 -3.53 23.22
N PRO A 263 15.75 -4.20 22.47
CA PRO A 263 16.25 -3.67 21.21
C PRO A 263 15.17 -3.68 20.12
N VAL A 264 15.12 -2.62 19.34
CA VAL A 264 14.31 -2.53 18.12
C VAL A 264 15.04 -3.31 17.02
N ALA A 265 14.35 -4.28 16.43
CA ALA A 265 14.91 -5.11 15.38
C ALA A 265 15.20 -4.30 14.09
N GLU A 266 16.32 -4.58 13.44
CA GLU A 266 16.73 -3.88 12.21
C GLU A 266 15.74 -4.09 11.04
N ALA A 267 15.15 -5.29 10.96
CA ALA A 267 14.10 -5.60 9.98
C ALA A 267 12.80 -4.81 10.22
N GLY A 268 12.64 -4.17 11.38
CA GLY A 268 11.40 -3.59 11.85
C GLY A 268 10.78 -4.42 12.98
N MET A 269 9.98 -3.77 13.81
CA MET A 269 9.44 -4.36 15.03
C MET A 269 7.93 -4.16 15.15
N VAL A 270 7.21 -5.24 15.46
CA VAL A 270 5.81 -5.23 15.86
C VAL A 270 5.71 -5.48 17.36
N ILE A 271 5.10 -4.53 18.08
CA ILE A 271 4.79 -4.62 19.50
C ILE A 271 3.29 -4.88 19.65
N TYR A 272 2.94 -6.04 20.21
CA TYR A 272 1.55 -6.46 20.39
C TYR A 272 1.11 -6.38 21.85
N GLY A 273 0.11 -5.55 22.13
CA GLY A 273 -0.60 -5.49 23.40
C GLY A 273 -1.84 -6.38 23.40
N GLU A 274 -1.79 -7.51 24.11
CA GLU A 274 -2.95 -8.40 24.22
C GLU A 274 -3.87 -7.99 25.36
N ASN A 275 -5.04 -7.41 25.05
CA ASN A 275 -6.02 -6.97 26.03
C ASN A 275 -5.44 -6.05 27.12
N VAL A 276 -4.59 -5.11 26.69
CA VAL A 276 -3.91 -4.13 27.56
C VAL A 276 -4.08 -2.71 27.05
N ASN A 277 -3.79 -1.75 27.91
CA ASN A 277 -3.56 -0.36 27.53
C ASN A 277 -2.07 -0.06 27.52
N LEU A 278 -1.62 0.64 26.48
CA LEU A 278 -0.21 1.02 26.33
C LEU A 278 -0.08 2.53 26.33
N THR A 279 0.98 3.03 26.96
CA THR A 279 1.38 4.44 26.86
C THR A 279 2.75 4.53 26.18
N LEU A 280 2.90 5.39 25.18
CA LEU A 280 4.06 5.43 24.29
C LEU A 280 4.58 6.86 24.19
N TYR A 281 5.90 7.05 24.28
CA TYR A 281 6.56 8.35 24.04
C TYR A 281 8.07 8.16 23.82
N GLY A 282 8.76 9.23 23.45
CA GLY A 282 10.21 9.27 23.26
C GLY A 282 10.64 9.38 21.80
N THR A 283 11.86 8.93 21.50
CA THR A 283 12.42 9.02 20.15
C THR A 283 12.59 7.63 19.56
N VAL A 284 12.00 7.38 18.39
CA VAL A 284 12.02 6.09 17.69
C VAL A 284 13.19 6.02 16.72
N ARG A 285 13.99 4.95 16.81
CA ARG A 285 15.02 4.57 15.82
C ARG A 285 14.73 3.16 15.34
N GLY A 286 14.62 2.98 14.02
CA GLY A 286 14.06 1.81 13.37
C GLY A 286 12.58 2.01 13.01
N ARG A 287 12.00 0.97 12.38
CA ARG A 287 10.59 0.94 11.98
C ARG A 287 9.77 0.19 13.02
N VAL A 288 8.78 0.82 13.64
CA VAL A 288 8.03 0.24 14.76
C VAL A 288 6.53 0.37 14.56
N THR A 289 5.81 -0.73 14.72
CA THR A 289 4.35 -0.76 14.76
C THR A 289 3.89 -1.23 16.13
N VAL A 290 3.09 -0.42 16.82
CA VAL A 290 2.46 -0.78 18.09
C VAL A 290 0.98 -0.98 17.87
N VAL A 291 0.50 -2.17 18.21
CA VAL A 291 -0.88 -2.59 18.00
C VAL A 291 -1.42 -3.17 19.30
N THR A 292 -2.66 -2.83 19.63
CA THR A 292 -3.36 -3.43 20.76
C THR A 292 -4.57 -4.21 20.28
N SER A 293 -5.01 -5.13 21.13
CA SER A 293 -6.29 -5.81 20.98
C SER A 293 -7.09 -5.65 22.26
N ASN A 294 -8.38 -5.86 22.16
CA ASN A 294 -9.30 -5.82 23.29
C ASN A 294 -10.18 -7.07 23.26
N THR A 295 -10.24 -7.75 24.40
CA THR A 295 -11.30 -8.70 24.71
C THR A 295 -12.30 -8.11 25.72
N SER A 296 -12.06 -6.88 26.18
CA SER A 296 -12.91 -6.13 27.11
C SER A 296 -12.98 -4.65 26.74
N GLY A 297 -14.08 -3.96 27.08
CA GLY A 297 -14.33 -2.57 26.69
C GLY A 297 -13.41 -1.51 27.32
N SER A 298 -12.64 -1.85 28.37
CA SER A 298 -11.70 -0.94 29.04
C SER A 298 -10.24 -1.09 28.57
N LYS A 299 -9.96 -2.07 27.70
CA LYS A 299 -8.63 -2.40 27.19
C LYS A 299 -8.52 -2.12 25.70
N GLY A 300 -7.31 -2.21 25.15
CA GLY A 300 -7.04 -1.96 23.73
C GLY A 300 -6.80 -0.50 23.40
N LYS A 301 -6.50 0.34 24.40
CA LYS A 301 -6.19 1.76 24.19
C LYS A 301 -4.69 1.97 24.01
N ILE A 302 -4.34 2.97 23.20
CA ILE A 302 -2.98 3.51 23.15
C ILE A 302 -3.04 4.98 23.54
N THR A 303 -2.20 5.38 24.49
CA THR A 303 -1.95 6.77 24.87
C THR A 303 -0.58 7.18 24.35
N MET A 304 -0.51 8.30 23.65
CA MET A 304 0.72 8.85 23.09
C MET A 304 1.07 10.10 23.88
N GLY A 305 2.21 10.10 24.57
CA GLY A 305 2.62 11.17 25.48
C GLY A 305 2.10 10.99 26.91
N LEU A 306 2.34 12.02 27.74
CA LEU A 306 2.10 12.01 29.18
C LEU A 306 1.62 13.37 29.68
N SER A 307 0.79 13.37 30.71
CA SER A 307 0.21 14.60 31.28
C SER A 307 1.16 15.36 32.21
N ASN A 308 2.20 14.70 32.72
CA ASN A 308 3.04 15.22 33.80
C ASN A 308 4.47 15.58 33.37
N GLN A 309 4.89 15.24 32.14
CA GLN A 309 6.22 15.52 31.62
C GLN A 309 6.21 15.72 30.11
N ASP A 310 7.24 16.37 29.59
CA ASP A 310 7.42 16.57 28.15
C ASP A 310 7.66 15.19 27.52
N ALA A 311 6.73 14.76 26.66
CA ALA A 311 6.62 13.38 26.22
C ALA A 311 6.18 13.31 24.76
N ASP A 312 6.95 13.97 23.90
CA ASP A 312 6.77 13.89 22.45
C ASP A 312 7.05 12.48 21.93
N LEU A 313 6.53 12.18 20.74
CA LEU A 313 6.96 11.03 19.94
C LEU A 313 7.58 11.53 18.64
N LEU A 314 8.89 11.38 18.51
CA LEU A 314 9.67 11.86 17.36
C LEU A 314 10.47 10.72 16.74
N TYR A 315 10.99 10.93 15.52
CA TYR A 315 11.96 10.03 14.92
C TYR A 315 13.38 10.46 15.26
N TYR A 316 14.30 9.50 15.30
CA TYR A 316 15.72 9.77 15.37
C TYR A 316 16.24 10.22 14.00
N ASP A 317 17.13 11.19 13.98
CA ASP A 317 17.83 11.60 12.77
C ASP A 317 19.29 11.10 12.80
N PRO A 318 19.64 10.08 12.00
CA PRO A 318 21.02 9.58 11.94
C PRO A 318 22.03 10.58 11.39
N LEU A 319 21.60 11.59 10.62
CA LEU A 319 22.49 12.56 9.99
C LEU A 319 22.95 13.62 11.00
N THR A 320 22.04 14.09 11.85
CA THR A 320 22.34 15.12 12.84
C THR A 320 22.59 14.57 14.25
N GLY A 321 22.24 13.30 14.50
CA GLY A 321 22.23 12.70 15.84
C GLY A 321 21.10 13.20 16.74
N GLY A 322 20.16 13.98 16.19
CA GLY A 322 19.04 14.59 16.91
C GLY A 322 17.71 13.89 16.66
N THR A 323 16.64 14.69 16.72
CA THR A 323 15.27 14.27 16.42
C THR A 323 14.76 14.92 15.14
N THR A 324 13.91 14.22 14.39
CA THR A 324 13.23 14.74 13.21
C THR A 324 11.74 14.39 13.26
N THR A 325 10.94 15.16 12.51
CA THR A 325 9.49 14.94 12.36
C THR A 325 9.12 14.21 11.08
N SER A 326 10.11 13.76 10.31
CA SER A 326 9.90 13.05 9.05
C SER A 326 10.63 11.72 9.03
N ALA A 327 10.00 10.69 8.47
CA ALA A 327 10.48 9.31 8.43
C ALA A 327 11.72 9.07 7.53
N VAL A 328 12.46 10.14 7.21
CA VAL A 328 13.70 10.10 6.44
C VAL A 328 14.71 9.18 7.15
N SER A 329 15.39 8.34 6.38
CA SER A 329 16.39 7.36 6.85
C SER A 329 15.83 6.08 7.51
N GLY A 330 14.60 5.69 7.18
CA GLY A 330 14.07 4.38 7.60
C GLY A 330 13.58 4.32 9.05
N ASN A 331 13.42 5.46 9.72
CA ASN A 331 12.82 5.53 11.05
C ASN A 331 11.34 5.87 10.91
N SER A 332 10.45 5.01 11.39
CA SER A 332 9.02 5.22 11.24
C SER A 332 8.23 4.56 12.35
N PHE A 333 7.02 5.06 12.59
CA PHE A 333 6.18 4.60 13.68
C PHE A 333 4.71 4.47 13.28
N ALA A 334 4.03 3.43 13.76
CA ALA A 334 2.59 3.28 13.68
C ALA A 334 1.97 2.95 15.05
N ALA A 335 0.82 3.55 15.36
CA ALA A 335 -0.04 3.19 16.47
C ALA A 335 -1.41 2.74 15.96
N LEU A 336 -1.76 1.50 16.27
CA LEU A 336 -2.96 0.81 15.82
C LEU A 336 -3.79 0.33 17.02
N PRO A 337 -4.42 1.23 17.82
CA PRO A 337 -5.25 0.80 18.93
C PRO A 337 -6.55 0.17 18.45
N SER A 338 -7.00 -0.89 19.14
CA SER A 338 -8.29 -1.51 18.86
C SER A 338 -9.49 -0.79 19.50
N ASN A 339 -9.25 0.04 20.53
CA ASN A 339 -10.31 0.61 21.36
C ASN A 339 -10.04 2.05 21.82
N GLY A 340 -9.34 2.84 21.01
CA GLY A 340 -9.17 4.27 21.23
C GLY A 340 -7.71 4.72 21.25
N LEU A 341 -7.47 5.85 20.60
CA LEU A 341 -6.20 6.58 20.64
C LEU A 341 -6.36 7.87 21.46
N THR A 342 -5.46 8.10 22.41
CA THR A 342 -5.38 9.35 23.17
C THR A 342 -4.02 10.00 22.94
N LEU A 343 -4.01 11.29 22.59
CA LEU A 343 -2.83 12.13 22.43
C LEU A 343 -2.72 13.02 23.66
N GLN A 344 -1.78 12.76 24.54
CA GLN A 344 -1.68 13.36 25.85
C GLN A 344 -0.46 14.28 25.93
N GLY A 345 -0.69 15.58 25.91
CA GLY A 345 0.32 16.58 26.21
C GLY A 345 0.43 16.83 27.70
N LYS A 346 1.55 17.44 28.08
CA LYS A 346 1.79 17.86 29.46
C LYS A 346 0.86 19.00 29.86
N THR A 347 0.09 18.78 30.92
CA THR A 347 -0.84 19.75 31.50
C THR A 347 -0.32 20.35 32.80
N THR A 348 0.69 19.73 33.43
CA THR A 348 1.35 20.26 34.62
C THR A 348 2.19 21.49 34.29
N SER A 349 2.26 22.46 35.22
CA SER A 349 2.97 23.73 34.99
C SER A 349 4.51 23.54 34.98
N PRO A 350 5.23 24.07 33.98
CA PRO A 350 4.70 24.71 32.78
C PRO A 350 4.17 23.68 31.78
N ALA A 351 2.95 23.90 31.28
CA ALA A 351 2.36 23.08 30.23
C ALA A 351 3.22 23.17 28.96
N ALA A 352 3.22 22.11 28.16
CA ALA A 352 4.05 22.01 26.96
C ALA A 352 3.20 21.74 25.72
N ASP A 353 3.77 22.09 24.57
CA ASP A 353 3.27 21.62 23.28
C ASP A 353 3.46 20.10 23.19
N LEU A 354 2.71 19.45 22.31
CA LEU A 354 2.85 18.02 22.04
C LEU A 354 3.17 17.81 20.56
N THR A 355 4.28 17.15 20.27
CA THR A 355 4.66 16.75 18.92
C THR A 355 4.64 15.24 18.78
N LEU A 356 3.96 14.76 17.74
CA LEU A 356 3.77 13.34 17.48
C LEU A 356 4.04 13.02 16.01
N CYS A 357 4.82 11.98 15.78
CA CYS A 357 5.15 11.48 14.45
C CYS A 357 4.66 10.05 14.27
N GLY A 358 3.98 9.75 13.17
CA GLY A 358 3.58 8.39 12.83
C GLY A 358 2.29 8.22 12.05
N VAL A 359 1.95 6.95 11.87
CA VAL A 359 0.67 6.48 11.34
C VAL A 359 -0.28 6.23 12.50
N PHE A 360 -1.43 6.91 12.52
CA PHE A 360 -2.42 6.82 13.59
C PHE A 360 -3.73 6.20 13.11
N PHE A 361 -3.93 4.91 13.38
CA PHE A 361 -5.15 4.21 12.98
C PHE A 361 -5.91 3.69 14.20
N ASP A 362 -6.93 4.43 14.61
CA ASP A 362 -7.80 4.06 15.72
C ASP A 362 -8.99 3.23 15.20
N SER A 363 -9.09 1.97 15.64
CA SER A 363 -10.17 1.06 15.23
C SER A 363 -11.46 1.19 16.04
N SER A 364 -11.51 2.08 17.04
CA SER A 364 -12.72 2.29 17.85
C SER A 364 -13.87 2.96 17.06
N ALA A 365 -15.02 3.19 17.68
CA ALA A 365 -16.09 4.00 17.07
C ALA A 365 -15.89 5.52 17.27
N ASN A 366 -15.07 5.93 18.25
CA ASN A 366 -14.95 7.32 18.66
C ASN A 366 -13.82 8.04 17.93
N ASN A 367 -13.85 9.38 17.95
CA ASN A 367 -12.74 10.22 17.51
C ASN A 367 -11.48 9.96 18.34
N ILE A 368 -10.32 10.29 17.76
CA ILE A 368 -9.06 10.36 18.51
C ILE A 368 -9.20 11.49 19.53
N THR A 369 -8.86 11.23 20.78
CA THR A 369 -8.90 12.26 21.83
C THR A 369 -7.53 12.91 21.95
N ALA A 370 -7.46 14.23 22.02
CA ALA A 370 -6.24 14.96 22.34
C ALA A 370 -6.45 15.86 23.55
N THR A 371 -5.61 15.71 24.56
CA THR A 371 -5.70 16.44 25.82
C THR A 371 -4.39 17.13 26.12
N GLY A 372 -4.46 18.43 26.37
CA GLY A 372 -3.31 19.29 26.67
C GLY A 372 -3.75 20.67 27.18
N GLY A 373 -2.78 21.54 27.39
CA GLY A 373 -3.04 22.92 27.81
C GLY A 373 -3.70 23.75 26.70
N SER A 374 -4.71 24.55 27.04
CA SER A 374 -5.42 25.41 26.07
C SER A 374 -4.55 26.53 25.49
N SER A 375 -3.46 26.91 26.15
CA SER A 375 -2.46 27.85 25.64
C SER A 375 -1.37 27.18 24.80
N LYS A 376 -1.45 25.86 24.61
CA LYS A 376 -0.44 25.04 23.94
C LYS A 376 -0.96 24.51 22.62
N LYS A 377 -0.01 24.03 21.82
CA LYS A 377 -0.24 23.53 20.47
C LYS A 377 0.02 22.03 20.40
N MET A 378 -0.74 21.37 19.55
CA MET A 378 -0.47 19.99 19.15
C MET A 378 0.02 19.98 17.71
N TYR A 379 1.08 19.22 17.45
CA TYR A 379 1.65 18.98 16.15
C TYR A 379 1.59 17.48 15.86
N LEU A 380 0.92 17.09 14.78
CA LEU A 380 0.86 15.71 14.31
C LEU A 380 1.44 15.65 12.90
N TYR A 381 2.58 14.96 12.79
CA TYR A 381 3.27 14.69 11.54
C TYR A 381 3.04 13.23 11.13
N GLY A 382 2.38 13.00 9.99
CA GLY A 382 2.09 11.67 9.49
C GLY A 382 0.64 11.52 9.03
N THR A 383 0.01 10.40 9.35
CA THR A 383 -1.32 10.04 8.84
C THR A 383 -2.30 9.73 9.97
N ARG A 384 -3.59 9.90 9.70
CA ARG A 384 -4.64 9.57 10.66
C ARG A 384 -5.90 9.06 10.00
N ASN A 385 -6.62 8.19 10.69
CA ASN A 385 -7.85 7.59 10.17
C ASN A 385 -9.14 8.23 10.71
N LYS A 386 -9.02 9.24 11.58
CA LYS A 386 -10.15 9.84 12.30
C LYS A 386 -9.94 11.32 12.62
N PRO A 387 -11.03 12.04 12.91
CA PRO A 387 -10.97 13.36 13.50
C PRO A 387 -10.31 13.31 14.88
N VAL A 388 -9.70 14.42 15.27
CA VAL A 388 -9.11 14.59 16.60
C VAL A 388 -9.94 15.61 17.38
N SER A 389 -10.56 15.15 18.45
CA SER A 389 -11.24 16.01 19.44
C SER A 389 -10.20 16.52 20.44
N THR A 390 -9.90 17.81 20.40
CA THR A 390 -8.74 18.40 21.07
C THR A 390 -9.10 19.46 22.11
N SER A 391 -8.37 19.48 23.23
CA SER A 391 -8.40 20.58 24.23
C SER A 391 -7.26 21.59 24.08
N PHE A 392 -6.35 21.38 23.12
CA PHE A 392 -5.28 22.33 22.81
C PHE A 392 -5.85 23.59 22.15
N GLY A 393 -5.17 24.72 22.29
CA GLY A 393 -5.60 25.98 21.65
C GLY A 393 -5.44 25.97 20.13
N THR A 394 -4.51 25.18 19.62
CA THR A 394 -4.32 24.98 18.17
C THR A 394 -3.81 23.59 17.89
N SER A 395 -4.16 23.03 16.73
CA SER A 395 -3.66 21.74 16.27
C SER A 395 -3.24 21.82 14.82
N ILE A 396 -2.03 21.34 14.52
CA ILE A 396 -1.42 21.35 13.20
C ILE A 396 -1.24 19.90 12.75
N TYR A 397 -1.74 19.61 11.55
CA TYR A 397 -1.68 18.28 10.95
C TYR A 397 -0.89 18.38 9.66
N THR A 398 0.24 17.70 9.60
CA THR A 398 1.14 17.71 8.45
C THR A 398 1.35 16.29 7.97
N TYR A 399 1.13 16.04 6.69
CA TYR A 399 1.41 14.75 6.09
C TYR A 399 2.93 14.55 5.94
N ASP A 400 3.43 13.42 6.43
CA ASP A 400 4.82 13.01 6.25
C ASP A 400 4.95 12.19 4.96
N THR A 401 5.45 12.83 3.90
CA THR A 401 5.56 12.22 2.56
C THR A 401 6.49 11.02 2.51
N TRP A 402 7.39 10.89 3.48
CA TRP A 402 8.38 9.81 3.51
C TRP A 402 7.85 8.52 4.16
N LEU A 403 6.67 8.56 4.79
CA LEU A 403 6.04 7.36 5.36
C LEU A 403 5.73 6.30 4.30
N ASN A 404 5.43 6.71 3.06
CA ASN A 404 5.21 5.76 1.96
C ASN A 404 6.53 5.08 1.52
N SER A 405 7.65 5.79 1.58
CA SER A 405 8.96 5.24 1.24
C SER A 405 9.54 4.36 2.36
N PHE A 406 9.21 4.66 3.61
CA PHE A 406 9.72 3.98 4.79
C PHE A 406 8.59 3.58 5.75
N PRO A 407 7.62 2.77 5.32
CA PRO A 407 6.45 2.47 6.14
C PRO A 407 6.83 1.61 7.35
N PRO A 408 6.13 1.78 8.49
CA PRO A 408 6.20 0.86 9.62
C PRO A 408 5.84 -0.58 9.21
N PRO A 409 6.43 -1.62 9.82
CA PRO A 409 6.19 -3.01 9.42
C PRO A 409 4.79 -3.50 9.78
N GLY A 410 4.28 -4.47 9.03
CA GLY A 410 3.03 -5.15 9.33
C GLY A 410 1.78 -4.28 9.14
N LEU A 411 1.87 -3.19 8.38
CA LEU A 411 0.69 -2.48 7.88
C LEU A 411 0.07 -3.27 6.71
N PRO A 412 -1.26 -3.17 6.47
CA PRO A 412 -1.84 -3.79 5.28
C PRO A 412 -1.32 -3.10 4.03
N GLU A 413 -0.83 -3.88 3.06
CA GLU A 413 -0.26 -3.39 1.81
C GLU A 413 -1.06 -3.88 0.60
N ARG A 414 -1.33 -2.96 -0.32
CA ARG A 414 -2.01 -3.23 -1.58
C ARG A 414 -1.00 -3.37 -2.70
N PRO A 415 -1.18 -4.35 -3.60
CA PRO A 415 -0.36 -4.46 -4.79
C PRO A 415 -0.69 -3.34 -5.78
N VAL A 416 0.33 -2.60 -6.19
CA VAL A 416 0.28 -1.63 -7.28
C VAL A 416 1.20 -2.16 -8.38
N LEU A 417 0.64 -2.41 -9.56
CA LEU A 417 1.41 -2.87 -10.70
C LEU A 417 2.25 -1.70 -11.24
N VAL A 418 3.58 -1.85 -11.23
CA VAL A 418 4.51 -0.79 -11.66
C VAL A 418 4.92 -0.97 -13.12
N THR A 419 5.21 -2.20 -13.55
CA THR A 419 5.57 -2.49 -14.94
C THR A 419 5.20 -3.92 -15.33
N TRP A 420 4.85 -4.09 -16.61
CA TRP A 420 4.55 -5.37 -17.22
C TRP A 420 5.10 -5.39 -18.65
N HIS A 421 6.01 -6.32 -18.95
CA HIS A 421 6.49 -6.47 -20.32
C HIS A 421 6.77 -7.93 -20.69
N ILE A 422 6.53 -8.22 -21.97
CA ILE A 422 6.79 -9.52 -22.60
C ILE A 422 8.14 -9.44 -23.30
N LYS A 423 9.00 -10.43 -23.07
CA LYS A 423 10.25 -10.58 -23.83
C LYS A 423 10.17 -11.78 -24.77
#